data_AF-A0A8T0F4G6-F1
#
_entry.id   AF-A0A8T0F4G6-F1
#
_cell.length_a   1.000
_cell.length_b   1.000
_cell.length_c   1.000
_cell.angle_alpha   90.00
_cell.angle_beta   90.00
_cell.angle_gamma   90.00
#
_symmetry.space_group_name_H-M   'P 1'
#
loop_
_entity.id
_entity.type
_entity.pdbx_description
1 polymer ?
#
loop_
_entity_poly.entity_id
_entity_poly.type
_entity_poly.pdbx_seq_one_letter_code
_entity_poly.pdbx_strand_id
1 'polypeptide(L)'
;MAQSDYNGNYNYASGSEFGRLDHVLKAEVVGKDLRGQAEGSSRKTSENLVNDVKQHIQRFLQFESHYTRNHNPGRKYLNPELNARSMHNFYVDQCTLNQRPYVNEWIDRNIFKTQFNLYFHRPRKDAWIKCDMLNMKIKISCNIQEQQNLREQYEMHLINSEMARKSLHEDRNMVANNPENYFAFSFDLQKTLPYPKLTVTMAYYKRNMYVLNQGFHNFHNDEINMYVWDDTIAYRGAQEVASCCLKHLQTVTTPKHIIAYSDMHWPKWKHKFGLNVDENCSVQGQ
;
A
#
# COMPACT_ATOMS: atom_id res chain seq x y z
N MET A 1 70.90 -15.50 -2.63
CA MET A 1 70.87 -15.33 -4.10
C MET A 1 69.44 -15.53 -4.58
N ALA A 2 68.79 -14.45 -5.01
CA ALA A 2 67.80 -14.34 -6.09
C ALA A 2 67.08 -12.99 -5.95
N GLN A 3 67.26 -12.14 -6.95
CA GLN A 3 66.73 -10.77 -7.11
C GLN A 3 65.23 -10.78 -7.48
N SER A 4 64.53 -9.66 -7.28
CA SER A 4 63.97 -8.89 -8.41
C SER A 4 63.17 -7.67 -7.93
N ASP A 5 63.33 -6.61 -8.71
CA ASP A 5 62.86 -5.23 -8.55
C ASP A 5 61.34 -5.08 -8.63
N TYR A 6 60.80 -4.02 -8.01
CA TYR A 6 59.69 -3.28 -8.60
C TYR A 6 59.75 -1.80 -8.21
N ASN A 7 60.32 -1.00 -9.12
CA ASN A 7 60.13 0.45 -9.19
C ASN A 7 58.68 0.73 -9.60
N GLY A 8 57.90 1.32 -8.70
CA GLY A 8 56.59 1.90 -8.99
C GLY A 8 56.64 3.41 -8.88
N ASN A 9 57.04 4.08 -9.96
CA ASN A 9 56.87 5.52 -10.12
C ASN A 9 55.37 5.82 -10.29
N TYR A 10 54.71 6.27 -9.22
CA TYR A 10 53.37 6.84 -9.32
C TYR A 10 53.49 8.35 -9.54
N ASN A 11 53.48 8.74 -10.82
CA ASN A 11 53.21 10.11 -11.22
C ASN A 11 51.74 10.41 -10.92
N TYR A 12 51.46 11.11 -9.82
CA TYR A 12 50.14 11.67 -9.57
C TYR A 12 49.99 13.00 -10.31
N ALA A 13 48.91 13.10 -11.06
CA ALA A 13 48.56 14.23 -11.91
C ALA A 13 48.46 15.54 -11.12
N SER A 14 49.03 16.60 -11.70
CA SER A 14 48.93 17.98 -11.24
C SER A 14 47.52 18.54 -11.45
N GLY A 15 46.56 18.11 -10.64
CA GLY A 15 45.19 18.60 -10.66
C GLY A 15 44.67 18.74 -9.24
N SER A 16 44.31 19.98 -8.86
CA SER A 16 43.44 20.52 -7.79
C SER A 16 42.97 19.72 -6.55
N GLU A 17 43.32 18.45 -6.35
CA GLU A 17 42.79 17.58 -5.30
C GLU A 17 43.57 17.66 -3.99
N PHE A 18 44.79 18.22 -3.99
CA PHE A 18 45.66 18.27 -2.82
C PHE A 18 45.70 19.62 -2.10
N GLY A 19 44.86 20.60 -2.45
CA GLY A 19 44.96 21.97 -1.91
C GLY A 19 44.95 22.06 -0.37
N ARG A 20 44.25 21.15 0.32
CA ARG A 20 44.25 21.08 1.79
C ARG A 20 45.49 20.38 2.38
N LEU A 21 45.98 19.32 1.75
CA LEU A 21 47.18 18.59 2.19
C LEU A 21 48.43 19.43 1.96
N ASP A 22 48.50 20.10 0.81
CA ASP A 22 49.61 20.95 0.42
C ASP A 22 49.73 22.18 1.32
N HIS A 23 48.61 22.72 1.80
CA HIS A 23 48.57 23.84 2.75
C HIS A 23 48.95 23.43 4.19
N VAL A 24 48.70 22.19 4.58
CA VAL A 24 49.09 21.65 5.89
C VAL A 24 50.57 21.28 5.90
N LEU A 25 51.10 20.73 4.81
CA LEU A 25 52.51 20.37 4.68
C LEU A 25 53.43 21.60 4.57
N LYS A 26 52.91 22.75 4.09
CA LYS A 26 53.63 24.03 4.01
C LYS A 26 53.57 24.88 5.28
N ALA A 27 52.74 24.51 6.27
CA ALA A 27 52.63 25.27 7.51
C ALA A 27 53.67 24.78 8.54
N GLU A 28 54.60 25.64 8.96
CA GLU A 28 55.62 25.31 9.99
C GLU A 28 55.01 25.03 11.39
N VAL A 29 53.76 25.45 11.62
CA VAL A 29 53.04 25.21 12.88
C VAL A 29 51.63 24.72 12.56
N VAL A 30 51.29 23.52 13.06
CA VAL A 30 49.93 22.97 12.96
C VAL A 30 48.99 23.83 13.81
N GLY A 31 48.09 24.56 13.16
CA GLY A 31 47.06 25.36 13.85
C GLY A 31 46.16 24.47 14.73
N LYS A 32 45.69 24.99 15.87
CA LYS A 32 44.77 24.27 16.77
C LYS A 32 43.48 23.90 16.02
N ASP A 33 42.93 22.71 16.31
CA ASP A 33 41.64 22.27 15.77
C ASP A 33 40.51 23.11 16.38
N LEU A 34 39.97 24.04 15.59
CA LEU A 34 38.88 24.91 15.97
C LEU A 34 37.49 24.39 15.53
N ARG A 35 37.41 23.16 14.99
CA ARG A 35 36.12 22.57 14.62
C ARG A 35 35.26 22.41 15.88
N GLY A 36 34.02 22.88 15.82
CA GLY A 36 33.10 22.82 16.96
C GLY A 36 33.31 23.92 18.01
N GLN A 37 34.36 24.74 17.91
CA GLN A 37 34.71 25.75 18.91
C GLN A 37 34.24 27.17 18.57
N ALA A 38 33.62 27.38 17.41
CA ALA A 38 33.00 28.66 17.07
C ALA A 38 31.75 28.90 17.92
N GLU A 39 31.62 30.08 18.54
CA GLU A 39 30.34 30.52 19.11
C GLU A 39 29.26 30.47 18.01
N GLY A 40 28.18 29.71 18.26
CA GLY A 40 27.16 29.40 17.25
C GLY A 40 27.36 28.09 16.46
N SER A 41 28.39 27.29 16.78
CA SER A 41 28.62 25.96 16.17
C SER A 41 27.52 24.94 16.51
N SER A 42 26.79 25.14 17.62
CA SER A 42 25.53 24.46 17.88
C SER A 42 24.40 25.29 17.26
N ARG A 43 24.20 25.21 15.93
CA ARG A 43 23.03 25.81 15.25
C ARG A 43 21.74 25.05 15.59
N LYS A 44 21.42 24.97 16.89
CA LYS A 44 20.18 24.40 17.37
C LYS A 44 19.09 25.41 17.03
N THR A 45 18.11 24.97 16.25
CA THR A 45 16.91 25.77 15.99
C THR A 45 16.31 26.22 17.32
N SER A 46 15.92 27.49 17.40
CA SER A 46 15.33 28.01 18.64
C SER A 46 14.07 27.23 19.01
N GLU A 47 13.87 27.02 20.31
CA GLU A 47 12.76 26.21 20.81
C GLU A 47 11.40 26.83 20.50
N ASN A 48 11.34 28.17 20.43
CA ASN A 48 10.17 28.92 20.00
C ASN A 48 9.78 28.57 18.56
N LEU A 49 10.74 28.56 17.63
CA LEU A 49 10.49 28.20 16.23
C LEU A 49 10.05 26.73 16.08
N VAL A 50 10.62 25.83 16.88
CA VAL A 50 10.19 24.42 16.91
C VAL A 50 8.75 24.29 17.39
N ASN A 51 8.36 25.05 18.41
CA ASN A 51 7.01 25.04 18.95
C ASN A 51 6.00 25.67 17.99
N ASP A 52 6.38 26.71 17.25
CA ASP A 52 5.52 27.32 16.22
C ASP A 52 5.19 26.31 15.11
N VAL A 53 6.18 25.54 14.66
CA VAL A 53 5.99 24.48 13.67
C VAL A 53 5.05 23.40 14.22
N LYS A 54 5.24 22.94 15.47
CA LYS A 54 4.33 21.95 16.10
C LYS A 54 2.89 22.45 16.13
N GLN A 55 2.67 23.70 16.53
CA GLN A 55 1.35 24.30 16.58
C GLN A 55 0.73 24.38 15.19
N HIS A 56 1.51 24.74 14.17
CA HIS A 56 1.05 24.74 12.78
C HIS A 56 0.60 23.34 12.33
N ILE A 57 1.41 22.32 12.58
CA ILE A 57 1.09 20.92 12.21
C ILE A 57 -0.19 20.43 12.91
N GLN A 58 -0.44 20.85 14.16
CA GLN A 58 -1.64 20.46 14.91
C GLN A 58 -2.93 21.09 14.40
N ARG A 59 -2.87 22.18 13.61
CA ARG A 59 -4.06 22.83 13.03
C ARG A 59 -4.68 22.04 11.89
N PHE A 60 -3.93 21.15 11.24
CA PHE A 60 -4.46 20.32 10.17
C PHE A 60 -5.43 19.28 10.72
N LEU A 61 -6.55 19.07 10.03
CA LEU A 61 -7.51 18.03 10.37
C LEU A 61 -6.85 16.65 10.27
N GLN A 62 -7.04 15.85 11.33
CA GLN A 62 -6.47 14.51 11.46
C GLN A 62 -7.61 13.50 11.52
N PHE A 63 -7.46 12.39 10.81
CA PHE A 63 -8.47 11.34 10.72
C PHE A 63 -7.87 9.98 11.07
N GLU A 64 -8.68 9.08 11.60
CA GLU A 64 -8.31 7.69 11.78
C GLU A 64 -8.85 6.86 10.63
N SER A 65 -8.06 5.92 10.10
CA SER A 65 -8.53 5.01 9.06
C SER A 65 -9.37 3.90 9.66
N HIS A 66 -10.62 3.78 9.21
CA HIS A 66 -11.57 2.76 9.65
C HIS A 66 -11.04 1.32 9.46
N TYR A 67 -10.37 1.06 8.34
CA TYR A 67 -9.94 -0.30 7.96
C TYR A 67 -8.63 -0.77 8.62
N THR A 68 -7.75 0.13 9.05
CA THR A 68 -6.46 -0.26 9.64
C THR A 68 -6.35 0.07 11.13
N ARG A 69 -7.46 0.44 11.77
CA ARG A 69 -7.48 0.79 13.21
C ARG A 69 -6.96 -0.36 14.08
N ASN A 70 -7.37 -1.60 13.77
CA ASN A 70 -6.91 -2.79 14.50
C ASN A 70 -5.43 -3.13 14.24
N HIS A 71 -4.91 -2.77 13.06
CA HIS A 71 -3.54 -3.09 12.66
C HIS A 71 -2.52 -2.01 13.04
N ASN A 72 -2.95 -0.77 13.28
CA ASN A 72 -2.08 0.37 13.60
C ASN A 72 -2.74 1.31 14.63
N PRO A 73 -2.82 0.92 15.90
CA PRO A 73 -3.41 1.77 16.95
C PRO A 73 -2.62 3.09 17.07
N GLY A 74 -3.33 4.22 17.10
CA GLY A 74 -2.74 5.55 17.28
C GLY A 74 -2.17 6.22 16.02
N ARG A 75 -2.22 5.57 14.84
CA ARG A 75 -1.84 6.21 13.57
C ARG A 75 -2.95 7.13 13.08
N LYS A 76 -2.62 8.40 12.87
CA LYS A 76 -3.52 9.41 12.31
C LYS A 76 -3.10 9.83 10.91
N TYR A 77 -4.07 10.26 10.11
CA TYR A 77 -3.88 10.61 8.73
C TYR A 77 -4.28 12.06 8.44
N LEU A 78 -3.49 12.72 7.61
CA LEU A 78 -3.77 14.03 7.02
C LEU A 78 -4.43 13.86 5.65
N ASN A 79 -5.06 14.92 5.15
CA ASN A 79 -5.71 14.94 3.83
C ASN A 79 -4.74 14.41 2.73
N PRO A 80 -5.19 13.52 1.83
CA PRO A 80 -4.37 12.95 0.75
C PRO A 80 -3.78 13.98 -0.22
N GLU A 81 -4.36 15.18 -0.32
CA GLU A 81 -3.85 16.25 -1.17
C GLU A 81 -2.72 17.04 -0.51
N LEU A 82 -2.51 16.86 0.80
CA LEU A 82 -1.40 17.46 1.52
C LEU A 82 -0.13 16.63 1.36
N ASN A 83 1.00 17.30 1.38
CA ASN A 83 2.32 16.70 1.54
C ASN A 83 3.19 17.61 2.43
N ALA A 84 4.35 17.10 2.87
CA ALA A 84 5.22 17.84 3.79
C ALA A 84 5.66 19.20 3.22
N ARG A 85 5.85 19.30 1.90
CA ARG A 85 6.21 20.56 1.24
C ARG A 85 5.05 21.54 1.22
N SER A 86 3.84 21.10 0.88
CA SER A 86 2.66 21.98 0.89
C SER A 86 2.36 22.49 2.30
N MET A 87 2.50 21.65 3.32
CA MET A 87 2.37 22.06 4.72
C MET A 87 3.40 23.12 5.11
N HIS A 88 4.65 22.95 4.66
CA HIS A 88 5.72 23.93 4.89
C HIS A 88 5.44 25.26 4.20
N ASN A 89 4.98 25.22 2.94
CA ASN A 89 4.60 26.45 2.23
C ASN A 89 3.51 27.22 2.99
N PHE A 90 2.48 26.54 3.48
CA PHE A 90 1.45 27.18 4.31
C PHE A 90 2.01 27.78 5.60
N TYR A 91 3.02 27.15 6.22
CA TYR A 91 3.70 27.70 7.38
C TYR A 91 4.47 28.97 7.04
N VAL A 92 5.23 28.95 5.94
CA VAL A 92 5.99 30.11 5.44
C VAL A 92 5.05 31.27 5.09
N ASP A 93 3.95 31.00 4.40
CA ASP A 93 2.95 32.01 4.05
C ASP A 93 2.35 32.67 5.31
N GLN A 94 1.98 31.86 6.30
CA GLN A 94 1.46 32.35 7.59
C GLN A 94 2.49 33.17 8.35
N CYS A 95 3.75 32.74 8.41
CA CYS A 95 4.81 33.49 9.07
C CYS A 95 5.11 34.81 8.34
N THR A 96 5.10 34.81 7.00
CA THR A 96 5.32 36.00 6.18
C THR A 96 4.21 37.04 6.38
N LEU A 97 2.95 36.61 6.36
CA LEU A 97 1.80 37.48 6.65
C LEU A 97 1.88 38.12 8.04
N ASN A 98 2.37 37.39 9.02
CA ASN A 98 2.50 37.85 10.41
C ASN A 98 3.86 38.49 10.73
N GLN A 99 4.72 38.67 9.72
CA GLN A 99 6.09 39.21 9.86
C GLN A 99 6.94 38.48 10.91
N ARG A 100 6.84 37.15 10.98
CA ARG A 100 7.56 36.30 11.91
C ARG A 100 8.66 35.50 11.21
N PRO A 101 9.78 35.19 11.90
CA PRO A 101 10.78 34.26 11.37
C PRO A 101 10.18 32.86 11.23
N TYR A 102 10.72 32.08 10.28
CA TYR A 102 10.32 30.71 10.02
C TYR A 102 11.54 29.80 9.85
N VAL A 103 11.37 28.51 10.14
CA VAL A 103 12.41 27.49 9.91
C VAL A 103 12.48 27.07 8.44
N ASN A 104 13.53 26.37 8.03
CA ASN A 104 13.61 25.78 6.69
C ASN A 104 12.78 24.48 6.57
N GLU A 105 12.49 24.07 5.32
CA GLU A 105 11.69 22.86 5.00
C GLU A 105 12.27 21.60 5.65
N TRP A 106 13.60 21.50 5.77
CA TRP A 106 14.25 20.33 6.35
C TRP A 106 13.93 20.17 7.85
N ILE A 107 14.00 21.26 8.63
CA ILE A 107 13.67 21.26 10.06
C ILE A 107 12.20 20.90 10.25
N ASP A 108 11.30 21.54 9.49
CA ASP A 108 9.85 21.28 9.55
C ASP A 108 9.53 19.81 9.25
N ARG A 109 10.08 19.29 8.14
CA ARG A 109 9.91 17.88 7.76
C ARG A 109 10.51 16.93 8.80
N ASN A 110 11.61 17.29 9.45
CA ASN A 110 12.21 16.49 10.51
C ASN A 110 11.31 16.45 11.76
N ILE A 111 10.76 17.59 12.16
CA ILE A 111 9.78 17.69 13.27
C ILE A 111 8.56 16.83 12.94
N PHE A 112 7.98 16.97 11.75
CA PHE A 112 6.84 16.17 11.30
C PHE A 112 7.10 14.66 11.40
N LYS A 113 8.27 14.19 10.95
CA LYS A 113 8.60 12.75 10.94
C LYS A 113 8.93 12.17 12.31
N THR A 114 9.60 12.94 13.16
CA THR A 114 10.16 12.42 14.42
C THR A 114 9.24 12.63 15.61
N GLN A 115 8.36 13.64 15.56
CA GLN A 115 7.55 14.05 16.70
C GLN A 115 6.05 13.82 16.50
N PHE A 116 5.61 13.45 15.29
CA PHE A 116 4.22 13.16 14.99
C PHE A 116 4.05 11.76 14.40
N ASN A 117 3.06 11.02 14.90
CA ASN A 117 2.60 9.76 14.29
C ASN A 117 1.55 10.03 13.20
N LEU A 118 1.84 10.99 12.31
CA LEU A 118 0.97 11.46 11.23
C LEU A 118 1.45 10.98 9.86
N TYR A 119 0.51 10.60 9.01
CA TYR A 119 0.78 10.10 7.68
C TYR A 119 -0.13 10.77 6.66
N PHE A 120 0.35 11.02 5.46
CA PHE A 120 -0.54 11.45 4.37
C PHE A 120 -1.41 10.27 3.96
N HIS A 121 -2.72 10.46 3.96
CA HIS A 121 -3.65 9.42 3.52
C HIS A 121 -3.32 9.08 2.06
N ARG A 122 -3.18 7.80 1.71
CA ARG A 122 -3.12 7.42 0.30
C ARG A 122 -4.52 7.63 -0.30
N PRO A 123 -4.69 7.93 -1.59
CA PRO A 123 -6.01 7.88 -2.23
C PRO A 123 -6.74 6.61 -1.79
N ARG A 124 -8.00 6.73 -1.35
CA ARG A 124 -8.75 5.65 -0.68
C ARG A 124 -8.47 4.32 -1.41
N LYS A 125 -7.80 3.40 -0.72
CA LYS A 125 -7.76 2.00 -1.13
C LYS A 125 -9.20 1.50 -1.07
N ASP A 126 -9.78 1.31 -2.24
CA ASP A 126 -10.98 0.52 -2.50
C ASP A 126 -12.03 0.61 -1.38
N ALA A 127 -12.54 1.83 -1.15
CA ALA A 127 -13.76 1.97 -0.39
C ALA A 127 -14.83 1.19 -1.17
N TRP A 128 -15.44 0.20 -0.50
CA TRP A 128 -16.44 -0.65 -1.10
C TRP A 128 -17.50 0.24 -1.75
N ILE A 129 -17.73 0.10 -3.06
CA ILE A 129 -18.58 1.02 -3.85
C ILE A 129 -19.95 1.17 -3.19
N LYS A 130 -20.48 0.09 -2.58
CA LYS A 130 -21.75 0.13 -1.83
C LYS A 130 -21.67 0.99 -0.56
N CYS A 131 -20.57 0.95 0.20
CA CYS A 131 -20.38 1.81 1.37
C CYS A 131 -20.38 3.28 0.98
N ASP A 132 -19.62 3.64 -0.06
CA ASP A 132 -19.52 5.02 -0.52
C ASP A 132 -20.84 5.49 -1.16
N MET A 133 -21.51 4.63 -1.92
CA MET A 133 -22.85 4.89 -2.46
C MET A 133 -23.86 5.14 -1.33
N LEU A 134 -23.93 4.26 -0.33
CA LEU A 134 -24.88 4.40 0.80
C LEU A 134 -24.56 5.65 1.63
N ASN A 135 -23.29 5.89 1.96
CA ASN A 135 -22.88 7.10 2.68
C ASN A 135 -23.20 8.38 1.91
N MET A 136 -23.03 8.37 0.58
CA MET A 136 -23.39 9.51 -0.26
C MET A 136 -24.91 9.72 -0.28
N LYS A 137 -25.71 8.65 -0.46
CA LYS A 137 -27.17 8.72 -0.42
C LYS A 137 -27.69 9.25 0.92
N ILE A 138 -27.13 8.80 2.05
CA ILE A 138 -27.47 9.27 3.40
C ILE A 138 -27.20 10.77 3.58
N LYS A 139 -26.14 11.29 2.95
CA LYS A 139 -25.77 12.73 3.02
C LYS A 139 -26.67 13.60 2.15
N ILE A 140 -27.14 13.08 1.02
CA ILE A 140 -27.97 13.82 0.06
C ILE A 140 -29.46 13.76 0.45
N SER A 141 -29.90 12.67 1.08
CA SER A 141 -31.30 12.48 1.45
C SER A 141 -31.79 13.56 2.42
N CYS A 142 -32.81 14.32 2.02
CA CYS A 142 -33.48 15.32 2.86
C CYS A 142 -34.64 14.72 3.69
N ASN A 143 -35.11 13.52 3.33
CA ASN A 143 -36.18 12.82 4.03
C ASN A 143 -35.63 11.95 5.16
N ILE A 144 -36.11 12.17 6.38
CA ILE A 144 -35.70 11.45 7.59
C ILE A 144 -35.96 9.94 7.49
N GLN A 145 -37.09 9.53 6.92
CA GLN A 145 -37.45 8.11 6.82
C GLN A 145 -36.56 7.35 5.82
N GLU A 146 -36.25 7.98 4.69
CA GLU A 146 -35.35 7.42 3.68
C GLU A 146 -33.92 7.33 4.23
N GLN A 147 -33.49 8.37 4.94
CA GLN A 147 -32.19 8.41 5.59
C GLN A 147 -32.04 7.26 6.61
N GLN A 148 -33.08 6.99 7.39
CA GLN A 148 -33.08 5.90 8.37
C GLN A 148 -32.96 4.52 7.68
N ASN A 149 -33.74 4.27 6.63
CA ASN A 149 -33.65 3.01 5.86
C ASN A 149 -32.25 2.83 5.23
N LEU A 150 -31.67 3.90 4.67
CA LEU A 150 -30.32 3.83 4.10
C LEU A 150 -29.25 3.54 5.17
N ARG A 151 -29.43 4.05 6.40
CA ARG A 151 -28.57 3.73 7.55
C ARG A 151 -28.68 2.27 7.96
N GLU A 152 -29.89 1.73 8.05
CA GLU A 152 -30.12 0.31 8.33
C GLU A 152 -29.46 -0.58 7.27
N GLN A 153 -29.63 -0.25 5.98
CA GLN A 153 -28.96 -0.96 4.89
C GLN A 153 -27.43 -0.89 4.98
N TYR A 154 -26.90 0.24 5.44
CA TYR A 154 -25.46 0.43 5.65
C TYR A 154 -24.96 -0.41 6.83
N GLU A 155 -25.66 -0.40 7.97
CA GLU A 155 -25.32 -1.23 9.13
C GLU A 155 -25.39 -2.72 8.80
N MET A 156 -26.46 -3.17 8.15
CA MET A 156 -26.58 -4.54 7.68
C MET A 156 -25.46 -4.93 6.72
N HIS A 157 -25.03 -4.02 5.85
CA HIS A 157 -23.88 -4.26 4.98
C HIS A 157 -22.58 -4.45 5.77
N LEU A 158 -22.33 -3.64 6.81
CA LEU A 158 -21.17 -3.76 7.68
C LEU A 158 -21.19 -5.08 8.46
N ILE A 159 -22.33 -5.41 9.08
CA ILE A 159 -22.52 -6.67 9.82
C ILE A 159 -22.25 -7.87 8.90
N ASN A 160 -22.85 -7.90 7.71
CA ASN A 160 -22.60 -8.95 6.71
C ASN A 160 -21.13 -9.02 6.30
N SER A 161 -20.44 -7.88 6.17
CA SER A 161 -19.02 -7.86 5.86
C SER A 161 -18.17 -8.41 7.00
N GLU A 162 -18.53 -8.16 8.26
CA GLU A 162 -17.84 -8.71 9.42
C GLU A 162 -18.09 -10.20 9.57
N MET A 163 -19.33 -10.65 9.41
CA MET A 163 -19.69 -12.07 9.43
C MET A 163 -18.95 -12.85 8.35
N ALA A 164 -18.85 -12.31 7.12
CA ALA A 164 -18.07 -12.95 6.05
C ALA A 164 -16.58 -13.08 6.41
N ARG A 165 -15.98 -12.07 7.06
CA ARG A 165 -14.58 -12.14 7.51
C ARG A 165 -14.39 -13.15 8.64
N LYS A 166 -15.32 -13.21 9.59
CA LYS A 166 -15.32 -14.21 10.68
C LYS A 166 -15.44 -15.62 10.13
N SER A 167 -16.41 -15.86 9.24
CA SER A 167 -16.60 -17.14 8.56
C SER A 167 -15.35 -17.59 7.80
N LEU A 168 -14.69 -16.67 7.08
CA LEU A 168 -13.43 -17.00 6.38
C LEU A 168 -12.34 -17.44 7.35
N HIS A 169 -12.21 -16.75 8.49
CA HIS A 169 -11.22 -17.09 9.50
C HIS A 169 -11.52 -18.43 10.19
N GLU A 170 -12.79 -18.68 10.51
CA GLU A 170 -13.27 -19.94 11.09
C GLU A 170 -13.06 -21.11 10.13
N ASP A 171 -13.45 -20.97 8.86
CA ASP A 171 -13.25 -22.01 7.84
C ASP A 171 -11.76 -22.27 7.58
N ARG A 172 -10.89 -21.24 7.63
CA ARG A 172 -9.42 -21.42 7.53
C ARG A 172 -8.89 -22.31 8.67
N ASN A 173 -9.30 -22.03 9.90
CA ASN A 173 -8.89 -22.83 11.06
C ASN A 173 -9.46 -24.25 11.01
N MET A 174 -10.72 -24.40 10.56
CA MET A 174 -11.37 -25.70 10.42
C MET A 174 -10.65 -26.59 9.40
N VAL A 175 -10.27 -26.04 8.26
CA VAL A 175 -9.58 -26.75 7.17
C VAL A 175 -8.15 -27.12 7.59
N ALA A 176 -7.45 -26.25 8.30
CA ALA A 176 -6.13 -26.56 8.85
C ALA A 176 -6.16 -27.77 9.81
N ASN A 177 -7.25 -27.93 10.58
CA ASN A 177 -7.43 -29.05 11.50
C ASN A 177 -8.00 -30.32 10.84
N ASN A 178 -8.63 -30.22 9.67
CA ASN A 178 -9.32 -31.33 9.00
C ASN A 178 -9.07 -31.37 7.48
N PRO A 179 -7.81 -31.45 7.03
CA PRO A 179 -7.46 -31.34 5.60
C PRO A 179 -7.99 -32.51 4.75
N GLU A 180 -8.28 -33.66 5.35
CA GLU A 180 -8.82 -34.82 4.65
C GLU A 180 -10.30 -34.69 4.29
N ASN A 181 -11.06 -33.88 5.04
CA ASN A 181 -12.51 -33.73 4.84
C ASN A 181 -12.88 -32.43 4.16
N TYR A 182 -12.09 -31.37 4.37
CA TYR A 182 -12.40 -30.02 3.90
C TYR A 182 -11.27 -29.46 3.05
N PHE A 183 -11.64 -28.84 1.93
CA PHE A 183 -10.74 -28.07 1.08
C PHE A 183 -11.27 -26.67 0.91
N ALA A 184 -10.54 -25.70 1.45
CA ALA A 184 -10.89 -24.30 1.31
C ALA A 184 -9.80 -23.51 0.59
N PHE A 185 -10.24 -22.59 -0.26
CA PHE A 185 -9.35 -21.67 -0.97
C PHE A 185 -10.05 -20.35 -1.23
N SER A 186 -9.26 -19.28 -1.35
CA SER A 186 -9.71 -18.00 -1.88
C SER A 186 -9.18 -17.79 -3.28
N PHE A 187 -9.98 -17.20 -4.16
CA PHE A 187 -9.54 -16.84 -5.50
C PHE A 187 -9.99 -15.43 -5.91
N ASP A 188 -9.13 -14.75 -6.66
CA ASP A 188 -9.37 -13.43 -7.22
C ASP A 188 -8.76 -13.34 -8.62
N LEU A 189 -9.40 -12.56 -9.50
CA LEU A 189 -8.87 -12.20 -10.81
C LEU A 189 -8.21 -10.83 -10.70
N GLN A 190 -6.89 -10.80 -10.87
CA GLN A 190 -6.13 -9.57 -10.84
C GLN A 190 -6.61 -8.59 -11.91
N LYS A 191 -6.39 -7.29 -11.65
CA LYS A 191 -6.59 -6.25 -12.65
C LYS A 191 -5.81 -6.58 -13.92
N THR A 192 -6.47 -6.46 -15.08
CA THR A 192 -5.89 -6.66 -16.41
C THR A 192 -4.55 -5.92 -16.55
N LEU A 193 -3.49 -6.66 -16.85
CA LEU A 193 -2.14 -6.13 -16.97
C LEU A 193 -1.85 -5.83 -18.44
N PRO A 194 -1.64 -4.56 -18.83
CA PRO A 194 -1.26 -4.24 -20.20
C PRO A 194 0.12 -4.82 -20.49
N TYR A 195 0.23 -5.59 -21.58
CA TYR A 195 1.46 -6.22 -22.01
C TYR A 195 1.51 -6.33 -23.54
N PRO A 196 2.67 -6.10 -24.20
CA PRO A 196 3.91 -5.58 -23.61
C PRO A 196 3.79 -4.11 -23.21
N LYS A 197 4.58 -3.69 -22.21
CA LYS A 197 4.69 -2.27 -21.84
C LYS A 197 5.54 -1.56 -22.88
N LEU A 198 4.88 -0.89 -23.81
CA LEU A 198 5.55 -0.11 -24.86
C LEU A 198 5.71 1.34 -24.42
N THR A 199 6.90 1.90 -24.63
CA THR A 199 7.21 3.32 -24.36
C THR A 199 6.98 4.21 -25.57
N VAL A 200 6.65 3.63 -26.73
CA VAL A 200 6.43 4.37 -27.98
C VAL A 200 5.05 5.01 -28.01
N THR A 201 4.99 6.28 -28.41
CA THR A 201 3.74 7.08 -28.43
C THR A 201 2.66 6.47 -29.33
N MET A 202 3.04 5.78 -30.42
CA MET A 202 2.08 5.11 -31.30
C MET A 202 1.29 4.00 -30.59
N ALA A 203 1.86 3.35 -29.57
CA ALA A 203 1.16 2.32 -28.80
C ALA A 203 -0.05 2.89 -28.04
N TYR A 204 -0.04 4.17 -27.67
CA TYR A 204 -1.16 4.83 -26.99
C TYR A 204 -2.44 4.85 -27.83
N TYR A 205 -2.30 4.93 -29.16
CA TYR A 205 -3.41 4.97 -30.10
C TYR A 205 -3.84 3.59 -30.60
N LYS A 206 -3.15 2.52 -30.17
CA LYS A 206 -3.47 1.14 -30.53
C LYS A 206 -4.07 0.41 -29.34
N ARG A 207 -4.83 -0.65 -29.63
CA ARG A 207 -5.38 -1.51 -28.58
C ARG A 207 -4.23 -2.23 -27.87
N ASN A 208 -4.12 -2.03 -26.56
CA ASN A 208 -3.21 -2.81 -25.73
C ASN A 208 -3.70 -4.25 -25.64
N MET A 209 -2.77 -5.20 -25.76
CA MET A 209 -2.97 -6.59 -25.39
C MET A 209 -2.93 -6.69 -23.86
N TYR A 210 -3.77 -7.55 -23.30
CA TYR A 210 -3.93 -7.69 -21.85
C TYR A 210 -3.63 -9.10 -21.41
N VAL A 211 -2.82 -9.21 -20.37
CA VAL A 211 -2.61 -10.45 -19.63
C VAL A 211 -3.52 -10.45 -18.41
N LEU A 212 -4.25 -11.54 -18.26
CA LEU A 212 -5.14 -11.87 -17.16
C LEU A 212 -4.44 -12.88 -16.24
N ASN A 213 -4.62 -12.73 -14.94
CA ASN A 213 -4.06 -13.64 -13.95
C ASN A 213 -5.09 -13.91 -12.86
N GLN A 214 -5.52 -15.16 -12.73
CA GLN A 214 -6.39 -15.62 -11.67
C GLN A 214 -5.58 -16.37 -10.61
N GLY A 215 -5.52 -15.80 -9.41
CA GLY A 215 -4.80 -16.35 -8.28
C GLY A 215 -5.72 -17.18 -7.39
N PHE A 216 -5.25 -18.33 -6.95
CA PHE A 216 -5.88 -19.21 -5.97
C PHE A 216 -4.94 -19.35 -4.78
N HIS A 217 -5.45 -19.20 -3.57
CA HIS A 217 -4.72 -19.36 -2.33
C HIS A 217 -5.40 -20.42 -1.47
N ASN A 218 -4.70 -21.53 -1.27
CA ASN A 218 -5.18 -22.68 -0.52
C ASN A 218 -5.04 -22.46 0.98
N PHE A 219 -6.08 -22.76 1.76
CA PHE A 219 -6.06 -22.51 3.21
C PHE A 219 -5.40 -23.63 4.02
N HIS A 220 -5.28 -24.83 3.46
CA HIS A 220 -4.73 -26.00 4.16
C HIS A 220 -3.20 -26.01 4.18
N ASN A 221 -2.56 -25.57 3.09
CA ASN A 221 -1.10 -25.61 2.92
C ASN A 221 -0.48 -24.24 2.56
N ASP A 222 -1.29 -23.18 2.52
CA ASP A 222 -0.89 -21.83 2.08
C ASP A 222 -0.24 -21.79 0.67
N GLU A 223 -0.49 -22.80 -0.17
CA GLU A 223 -0.01 -22.79 -1.56
C GLU A 223 -0.80 -21.82 -2.43
N ILE A 224 -0.07 -21.19 -3.36
CA ILE A 224 -0.61 -20.20 -4.27
C ILE A 224 -0.46 -20.70 -5.70
N ASN A 225 -1.58 -20.78 -6.41
CA ASN A 225 -1.63 -21.18 -7.82
C ASN A 225 -2.05 -19.98 -8.67
N MET A 226 -1.31 -19.70 -9.73
CA MET A 226 -1.58 -18.58 -10.65
C MET A 226 -1.91 -19.13 -12.03
N TYR A 227 -3.11 -18.84 -12.52
CA TYR A 227 -3.55 -19.20 -13.87
C TYR A 227 -3.53 -17.95 -14.74
N VAL A 228 -2.59 -17.92 -15.70
CA VAL A 228 -2.32 -16.77 -16.56
C VAL A 228 -2.74 -17.08 -17.99
N TRP A 229 -3.44 -16.14 -18.62
CA TRP A 229 -3.76 -16.17 -20.04
C TRP A 229 -3.80 -14.75 -20.60
N ASP A 230 -3.63 -14.61 -21.90
CA ASP A 230 -3.78 -13.32 -22.57
C ASP A 230 -5.09 -13.23 -23.36
N ASP A 231 -5.45 -12.01 -23.76
CA ASP A 231 -6.71 -11.72 -24.45
C ASP A 231 -6.82 -12.28 -25.86
N THR A 232 -5.75 -12.89 -26.40
CA THR A 232 -5.82 -13.67 -27.65
C THR A 232 -6.29 -15.11 -27.43
N ILE A 233 -6.12 -15.64 -26.22
CA ILE A 233 -6.53 -17.00 -25.85
C ILE A 233 -7.98 -17.01 -25.40
N ALA A 234 -8.33 -16.16 -24.44
CA ALA A 234 -9.66 -16.13 -23.85
C ALA A 234 -9.97 -14.77 -23.21
N TYR A 235 -11.25 -14.51 -22.99
CA TYR A 235 -11.69 -13.25 -22.38
C TYR A 235 -11.67 -13.34 -20.84
N ARG A 236 -12.38 -12.42 -20.18
CA ARG A 236 -12.45 -12.29 -18.72
C ARG A 236 -13.84 -12.66 -18.18
N GLY A 237 -14.53 -13.56 -18.86
CA GLY A 237 -15.91 -13.94 -18.56
C GLY A 237 -15.99 -14.95 -17.43
N ALA A 238 -17.23 -15.27 -17.04
CA ALA A 238 -17.49 -16.28 -16.02
C ALA A 238 -17.03 -17.68 -16.45
N GLN A 239 -17.00 -17.96 -17.76
CA GLN A 239 -16.56 -19.24 -18.31
C GLN A 239 -15.06 -19.45 -18.09
N GLU A 240 -14.24 -18.44 -18.34
CA GLU A 240 -12.81 -18.50 -18.11
C GLU A 240 -12.49 -18.67 -16.62
N VAL A 241 -13.19 -17.90 -15.77
CA VAL A 241 -13.06 -18.02 -14.31
C VAL A 241 -13.45 -19.42 -13.83
N ALA A 242 -14.57 -19.96 -14.31
CA ALA A 242 -15.03 -21.30 -13.98
C ALA A 242 -14.07 -22.38 -14.50
N SER A 243 -13.47 -22.20 -15.67
CA SER A 243 -12.48 -23.12 -16.22
C SER A 243 -11.22 -23.19 -15.35
N CYS A 244 -10.77 -22.06 -14.81
CA CYS A 244 -9.66 -22.02 -13.86
C CYS A 244 -10.04 -22.70 -12.54
N CYS A 245 -11.26 -22.46 -12.04
CA CYS A 245 -11.76 -23.17 -10.85
C CYS A 245 -11.80 -24.69 -11.08
N LEU A 246 -12.32 -25.15 -12.21
CA LEU A 246 -12.37 -26.57 -12.55
C LEU A 246 -10.95 -27.16 -12.62
N LYS A 247 -10.02 -26.49 -13.29
CA LYS A 247 -8.61 -26.89 -13.37
C LYS A 247 -7.95 -26.95 -11.99
N HIS A 248 -8.29 -26.02 -11.11
CA HIS A 248 -7.78 -25.99 -9.73
C HIS A 248 -8.38 -27.10 -8.85
N LEU A 249 -9.62 -27.50 -9.12
CA LEU A 249 -10.27 -28.61 -8.41
C LEU A 249 -9.85 -29.98 -8.93
N GLN A 250 -9.42 -30.11 -10.19
CA GLN A 250 -8.91 -31.37 -10.73
C GLN A 250 -7.67 -31.88 -9.99
N THR A 251 -6.89 -31.00 -9.37
CA THR A 251 -5.74 -31.37 -8.54
C THR A 251 -6.14 -31.85 -7.14
N VAL A 252 -7.44 -31.78 -6.80
CA VAL A 252 -7.98 -32.03 -5.47
C VAL A 252 -8.84 -33.29 -5.52
N THR A 253 -8.28 -34.42 -5.11
CA THR A 253 -8.90 -35.75 -5.28
C THR A 253 -9.45 -36.36 -3.98
N THR A 254 -9.22 -35.72 -2.84
CA THR A 254 -9.40 -36.33 -1.51
C THR A 254 -10.54 -35.77 -0.63
N PRO A 255 -10.91 -34.47 -0.65
CA PRO A 255 -11.79 -33.88 0.34
C PRO A 255 -13.28 -33.96 -0.05
N LYS A 256 -14.13 -34.23 0.95
CA LYS A 256 -15.60 -34.37 0.81
C LYS A 256 -16.33 -33.05 0.63
N HIS A 257 -15.78 -31.96 1.17
CA HIS A 257 -16.40 -30.64 1.15
C HIS A 257 -15.43 -29.57 0.64
N ILE A 258 -15.87 -28.83 -0.37
CA ILE A 258 -15.12 -27.71 -0.94
C ILE A 258 -15.73 -26.39 -0.47
N ILE A 259 -14.89 -25.43 -0.08
CA ILE A 259 -15.28 -24.09 0.33
C ILE A 259 -14.46 -23.07 -0.48
N ALA A 260 -15.13 -22.34 -1.37
CA ALA A 260 -14.47 -21.33 -2.20
C ALA A 260 -14.86 -19.92 -1.75
N TYR A 261 -13.86 -19.06 -1.55
CA TYR A 261 -14.04 -17.65 -1.24
C TYR A 261 -13.60 -16.80 -2.43
N SER A 262 -14.37 -15.76 -2.77
CA SER A 262 -13.97 -14.79 -3.78
C SER A 262 -14.37 -13.38 -3.35
N ASP A 263 -13.50 -12.41 -3.66
CA ASP A 263 -13.83 -11.00 -3.45
C ASP A 263 -14.60 -10.39 -4.64
N MET A 264 -14.78 -11.17 -5.71
CA MET A 264 -15.32 -10.69 -6.97
C MET A 264 -16.76 -10.24 -6.81
N HIS A 265 -17.00 -8.98 -7.16
CA HIS A 265 -18.30 -8.34 -7.08
C HIS A 265 -19.16 -8.70 -8.30
N TRP A 266 -19.58 -9.97 -8.43
CA TRP A 266 -20.72 -10.29 -9.30
C TRP A 266 -22.02 -9.98 -8.54
N PRO A 267 -23.05 -9.38 -9.16
CA PRO A 267 -24.29 -9.02 -8.46
C PRO A 267 -25.08 -10.16 -7.78
N LYS A 268 -24.62 -11.42 -7.81
CA LYS A 268 -25.40 -12.60 -7.34
C LYS A 268 -24.64 -13.79 -6.74
N TRP A 269 -23.34 -13.71 -6.42
CA TRP A 269 -22.56 -14.92 -6.00
C TRP A 269 -22.02 -14.89 -4.56
N LYS A 270 -22.72 -14.25 -3.61
CA LYS A 270 -22.41 -14.39 -2.17
C LYS A 270 -23.09 -15.62 -1.55
N HIS A 271 -22.77 -16.82 -2.05
CA HIS A 271 -23.19 -18.06 -1.41
C HIS A 271 -22.00 -18.98 -1.17
N LYS A 272 -21.99 -19.65 -0.02
CA LYS A 272 -21.10 -20.77 0.29
C LYS A 272 -21.48 -21.90 -0.68
N PHE A 273 -20.64 -22.16 -1.67
CA PHE A 273 -20.85 -23.30 -2.57
C PHE A 273 -20.31 -24.55 -1.89
N GLY A 274 -21.18 -25.30 -1.23
CA GLY A 274 -20.90 -26.67 -0.84
C GLY A 274 -21.11 -27.57 -2.06
N LEU A 275 -20.04 -27.88 -2.78
CA LEU A 275 -20.06 -28.95 -3.78
C LEU A 275 -19.78 -30.27 -3.05
N ASN A 276 -20.80 -31.11 -2.91
CA ASN A 276 -20.61 -32.52 -2.54
C ASN A 276 -20.20 -33.27 -3.81
N VAL A 277 -19.03 -33.90 -3.76
CA VAL A 277 -18.54 -34.76 -4.83
C VAL A 277 -19.06 -36.17 -4.54
N ASP A 278 -20.30 -36.45 -4.94
CA ASP A 278 -20.79 -37.84 -5.00
C ASP A 278 -20.48 -38.39 -6.40
N GLU A 279 -20.01 -39.63 -6.46
CA GLU A 279 -19.41 -40.33 -7.61
C GLU A 279 -20.31 -40.54 -8.85
N ASN A 280 -21.44 -39.85 -9.00
CA ASN A 280 -22.30 -40.02 -10.18
C ASN A 280 -22.79 -38.69 -10.76
N CYS A 281 -22.03 -38.21 -11.74
CA CYS A 281 -22.46 -37.56 -12.98
C CYS A 281 -23.93 -37.09 -13.05
N SER A 282 -24.17 -35.79 -12.83
CA SER A 282 -24.91 -34.89 -13.75
C SER A 282 -25.14 -33.53 -13.08
N VAL A 283 -24.47 -32.49 -13.58
CA VAL A 283 -24.78 -31.11 -13.21
C VAL A 283 -26.04 -30.71 -13.97
N GLN A 284 -27.21 -30.91 -13.36
CA GLN A 284 -28.42 -30.21 -13.78
C GLN A 284 -28.52 -28.91 -12.97
N GLY A 285 -28.40 -27.79 -13.68
CA GLY A 285 -28.58 -26.46 -13.11
C GLY A 285 -30.05 -26.16 -12.84
N GLN A 286 -30.32 -25.57 -11.68
CA GLN A 286 -31.43 -24.66 -11.43
C GLN A 286 -30.89 -23.39 -10.79
#